data_AF-A0A848E7C3-F1
#
_entry.id   AF-A0A848E7C3-F1
#
_cell.length_a   1.000
_cell.length_b   1.000
_cell.length_c   1.000
_cell.angle_alpha   90.00
_cell.angle_beta   90.00
_cell.angle_gamma   90.00
#
_symmetry.space_group_name_H-M   'P 1'
#
loop_
_entity.id
_entity.type
_entity.pdbx_description
1 polymer ?
#
loop_
_entity_poly.entity_id
_entity_poly.type
_entity_poly.pdbx_seq_one_letter_code
_entity_poly.pdbx_strand_id
1 'polypeptide(L)' 'MIVRRERVRSGKPVIEGSRITVTDVADRFHDLGRSLEEISSDLGIDEQEAEEALRFYHREA' A
#
# COMPACT_ATOMS: atom_id res chain seq x y z
N MET A 1 6.23 6.25 3.97
CA MET A 1 7.36 5.34 4.26
C MET A 1 6.86 3.92 4.46
N ILE A 2 7.49 2.95 3.79
CA ILE A 2 7.15 1.52 3.85
C ILE A 2 8.02 0.82 4.90
N VAL A 3 7.39 0.07 5.82
CA VAL A 3 8.10 -0.68 6.87
C VAL A 3 7.67 -2.15 6.90
N ARG A 4 8.58 -3.04 7.25
CA ARG A 4 8.26 -4.45 7.55
C ARG A 4 8.17 -4.62 9.06
N ARG A 5 7.06 -5.17 9.55
CA ARG A 5 6.87 -5.47 10.97
C ARG A 5 6.55 -6.95 11.10
N GLU A 6 7.47 -7.75 11.62
CA GLU A 6 7.35 -9.23 11.68
C GLU A 6 6.01 -9.70 12.28
N ARG A 7 5.46 -8.96 13.24
CA ARG A 7 4.20 -9.30 13.93
C ARG A 7 2.94 -8.69 13.31
N VAL A 8 3.06 -7.94 12.22
CA VAL A 8 1.92 -7.30 11.53
C VAL A 8 1.74 -7.97 10.17
N ARG A 9 0.52 -8.46 9.90
CA ARG A 9 0.15 -9.05 8.59
C ARG A 9 1.17 -10.11 8.11
N SER A 10 1.71 -10.90 9.04
CA SER A 10 2.72 -11.93 8.77
C SER A 10 4.05 -11.40 8.20
N GLY A 11 4.49 -10.20 8.61
CA GLY A 11 5.75 -9.61 8.18
C GLY A 11 5.70 -8.91 6.82
N LYS A 12 4.50 -8.79 6.23
CA LYS A 12 4.31 -8.07 4.96
C LYS A 12 4.70 -6.59 5.10
N PRO A 13 5.23 -5.97 4.02
CA PRO A 13 5.44 -4.54 3.97
C PRO A 13 4.13 -3.79 4.18
N VAL A 14 4.14 -2.80 5.06
CA VAL A 14 3.00 -1.94 5.39
C VAL A 14 3.39 -0.48 5.30
N ILE A 15 2.40 0.38 5.06
CA ILE A 15 2.55 1.83 5.21
C ILE A 15 2.74 2.14 6.70
N GLU A 16 3.78 2.89 7.05
CA GLU A 16 4.08 3.26 8.42
C GLU A 16 2.87 3.93 9.12
N GLY A 17 2.69 3.65 10.42
CA GLY A 17 1.55 4.18 11.17
C GLY A 17 0.22 3.48 10.90
N SER A 18 0.14 2.62 9.88
CA SER A 18 -1.07 1.89 9.52
C SER A 18 -0.91 0.36 9.62
N ARG A 19 -1.99 -0.35 9.29
CA ARG A 19 -2.00 -1.82 9.06
C ARG A 19 -2.25 -2.17 7.58
N ILE A 20 -2.16 -1.18 6.70
CA ILE A 20 -2.41 -1.29 5.27
C ILE A 20 -1.16 -1.84 4.63
N THR A 21 -1.30 -2.96 3.94
CA THR A 21 -0.19 -3.61 3.26
C THR A 21 0.03 -2.99 1.90
N VAL A 22 1.26 -3.12 1.39
CA VAL A 22 1.56 -2.76 -0.01
C VAL A 22 0.66 -3.52 -0.98
N THR A 23 0.36 -4.80 -0.68
CA THR A 23 -0.56 -5.61 -1.49
C THR A 23 -1.98 -5.03 -1.51
N ASP A 24 -2.48 -4.51 -0.38
CA ASP A 24 -3.82 -3.88 -0.34
C ASP A 24 -3.94 -2.71 -1.34
N VAL A 25 -2.84 -1.96 -1.54
CA VAL A 25 -2.76 -0.87 -2.52
C VAL A 25 -2.62 -1.42 -3.95
N ALA A 26 -1.70 -2.38 -4.15
CA ALA A 26 -1.45 -2.98 -5.46
C ALA A 26 -2.68 -3.69 -6.04
N ASP A 27 -3.41 -4.47 -5.23
CA ASP A 27 -4.63 -5.17 -5.66
C ASP A 27 -5.70 -4.17 -6.13
N ARG A 28 -5.87 -3.05 -5.42
CA ARG A 28 -6.83 -2.01 -5.82
C ARG A 28 -6.44 -1.32 -7.12
N PHE A 29 -5.16 -1.05 -7.31
CA PHE A 29 -4.67 -0.39 -8.52
C PHE A 29 -4.72 -1.32 -9.73
N HIS A 30 -4.17 -2.53 -9.61
CA HIS A 30 -4.02 -3.46 -10.73
C HIS A 30 -5.26 -4.30 -11.01
N ASP A 31 -5.94 -4.82 -9.98
CA ASP A 31 -7.08 -5.72 -10.18
C ASP A 31 -8.40 -4.97 -10.30
N LEU A 32 -8.54 -3.85 -9.57
CA LEU A 32 -9.77 -3.05 -9.57
C LEU A 32 -9.69 -1.79 -10.44
N GLY A 33 -8.51 -1.46 -10.99
CA GLY A 33 -8.32 -0.30 -11.87
C GLY A 33 -8.58 1.05 -11.19
N ARG A 34 -8.47 1.12 -9.86
CA ARG A 34 -8.74 2.33 -9.07
C ARG A 34 -7.61 3.35 -9.24
N SER A 35 -7.98 4.63 -9.24
CA SER A 35 -7.00 5.73 -9.21
C SER A 35 -6.34 5.86 -7.82
N LEU A 36 -5.24 6.61 -7.73
CA LEU A 36 -4.57 6.88 -6.44
C LEU A 36 -5.47 7.65 -5.47
N GLU A 37 -6.24 8.61 -5.99
CA GLU A 37 -7.23 9.39 -5.23
C GLU A 37 -8.32 8.48 -4.64
N GLU A 38 -8.83 7.52 -5.41
CA GLU A 38 -9.82 6.58 -4.90
C GLU A 38 -9.22 5.66 -3.83
N ILE A 39 -7.99 5.19 -4.05
CA ILE A 39 -7.28 4.32 -3.10
C ILE A 39 -6.98 5.06 -1.78
N SER A 40 -6.51 6.31 -1.88
CA SER A 40 -6.18 7.14 -0.72
C SER A 40 -7.42 7.40 0.14
N SER A 41 -8.54 7.74 -0.50
CA SER A 41 -9.84 7.93 0.14
C SER A 41 -10.36 6.64 0.79
N ASP A 42 -10.32 5.51 0.07
CA ASP A 42 -10.83 4.23 0.57
C ASP A 42 -10.01 3.68 1.75
N LEU A 43 -8.69 3.93 1.75
CA LEU A 43 -7.77 3.39 2.75
C LEU A 43 -7.45 4.38 3.88
N GLY A 44 -7.84 5.65 3.75
CA GLY A 44 -7.53 6.70 4.72
C GLY A 44 -6.03 7.00 4.82
N ILE A 45 -5.33 6.94 3.68
CA ILE A 45 -3.91 7.28 3.54
C ILE A 45 -3.76 8.47 2.60
N ASP A 46 -2.57 9.06 2.55
CA ASP A 46 -2.25 10.06 1.54
C ASP A 46 -2.02 9.41 0.15
N GLU A 47 -2.31 10.14 -0.93
CA GLU A 47 -2.02 9.72 -2.29
C GLU A 47 -0.51 9.48 -2.50
N GLN A 48 0.35 10.26 -1.85
CA GLN A 48 1.80 10.05 -1.93
C GLN A 48 2.21 8.72 -1.28
N GLU A 49 1.54 8.30 -0.21
CA GLU A 49 1.75 7.00 0.43
C GLU A 49 1.27 5.85 -0.46
N ALA A 50 0.13 6.02 -1.14
CA ALA A 50 -0.36 5.07 -2.13
C ALA A 50 0.63 4.93 -3.31
N GLU A 51 1.14 6.05 -3.82
CA GLU A 51 2.15 6.06 -4.89
C GLU A 51 3.46 5.37 -4.44
N GLU A 52 3.96 5.69 -3.24
CA GLU A 52 5.16 5.07 -2.68
C GLU A 52 4.99 3.55 -2.53
N ALA A 53 3.81 3.11 -2.07
CA ALA A 53 3.49 1.69 -1.95
C ALA A 53 3.50 0.99 -3.32
N LEU A 54 2.94 1.58 -4.38
CA LEU A 54 3.00 1.01 -5.73
C LEU A 54 4.43 0.97 -6.26
N ARG A 55 5.23 2.03 -6.05
CA ARG A 55 6.65 2.04 -6.45
C ARG A 55 7.44 0.95 -5.72
N PHE A 56 7.15 0.71 -4.45
CA PHE A 56 7.74 -0.38 -3.69
C PHE A 56 7.33 -1.74 -4.26
N TYR A 57 6.03 -1.93 -4.54
CA TYR A 57 5.49 -3.15 -5.14
C TYR A 57 6.21 -3.50 -6.45
N HIS A 58 6.35 -2.54 -7.37
CA HIS A 58 7.00 -2.78 -8.66
C HIS A 58 8.51 -3.04 -8.57
N ARG A 59 9.16 -2.62 -7.48
CA ARG A 59 10.60 -2.86 -7.26
C ARG A 59 10.87 -4.26 -6.73
N GLU A 60 9.94 -4.79 -5.94
CA GLU A 60 10.12 -6.02 -5.15
C GLU A 60 9.27 -7.21 -5.66
N ALA A 61 8.35 -6.97 -6.60
CA ALA A 61 7.60 -8.00 -7.34
C ALA A 61 8.46 -8.63 -8.44
#